data_AF-A0A662W2J8-F1
#
_entry.id   AF-A0A662W2J8-F1
#
_cell.length_a   1.000
_cell.length_b   1.000
_cell.length_c   1.000
_cell.angle_alpha   90.00
_cell.angle_beta   90.00
_cell.angle_gamma   90.00
#
_symmetry.space_group_name_H-M   'P 1'
#
loop_
_entity.id
_entity.type
_entity.pdbx_description
1 polymer ?
#
loop_
_entity_poly.entity_id
_entity_poly.type
_entity_poly.pdbx_seq_one_letter_code
_entity_poly.pdbx_strand_id
1 'polypeptide(L)' 'MNPVSTGSEIEVFPPVREVEIENFKSIKHLKLECRRINVFIGEPNTGKSNIIEAIVVSSPQ' A
#
# COMPACT_ATOMS: atom_id res chain seq x y z
N MET A 1 42.13 -18.63 -7.29
CA MET A 1 41.34 -17.41 -7.05
C MET A 1 40.04 -17.58 -7.81
N ASN A 2 38.94 -17.80 -7.10
CA ASN A 2 37.62 -17.87 -7.73
C ASN A 2 37.02 -16.47 -7.69
N PRO A 3 36.45 -15.94 -8.79
CA PRO A 3 35.74 -14.68 -8.75
C PRO A 3 34.50 -14.86 -7.86
N VAL A 4 34.37 -14.03 -6.83
CA VAL A 4 33.14 -13.92 -6.05
C VAL A 4 32.15 -13.12 -6.90
N SER A 5 31.13 -13.79 -7.42
CA SER A 5 29.98 -13.08 -7.98
C SER A 5 29.04 -12.74 -6.83
N THR A 6 29.26 -11.58 -6.22
CA THR A 6 28.30 -10.93 -5.33
C THR A 6 27.07 -10.57 -6.16
N GLY A 7 26.15 -11.52 -6.32
CA GLY A 7 24.82 -11.25 -6.83
C GLY A 7 24.11 -10.42 -5.77
N SER A 8 23.75 -9.18 -6.11
CA SER A 8 22.83 -8.39 -5.30
C SER A 8 21.53 -9.18 -5.16
N GLU A 9 21.22 -9.66 -3.95
CA GLU A 9 19.89 -10.19 -3.64
C GLU A 9 18.86 -9.09 -3.94
N ILE A 10 17.91 -9.37 -4.83
CA ILE A 10 16.79 -8.46 -5.06
C ILE A 10 15.89 -8.58 -3.83
N GLU A 11 15.78 -7.50 -3.07
CA GLU A 11 14.82 -7.42 -1.98
C GLU A 11 13.39 -7.46 -2.56
N VAL A 12 12.67 -8.55 -2.30
CA VAL A 12 11.27 -8.70 -2.69
C VAL A 12 10.40 -8.28 -1.51
N PHE A 13 9.70 -7.16 -1.65
CA PHE A 13 8.73 -6.75 -0.64
C PHE A 13 7.54 -7.71 -0.63
N PRO A 14 7.13 -8.22 0.55
CA PRO A 14 5.95 -9.07 0.65
C PRO A 14 4.69 -8.30 0.26
N PRO A 15 3.65 -8.98 -0.25
CA PRO A 15 2.39 -8.33 -0.56
C PRO A 15 1.75 -7.76 0.71
N VAL A 16 1.18 -6.56 0.59
CA VAL A 16 0.41 -5.93 1.65
C VAL A 16 -0.85 -6.77 1.93
N ARG A 17 -1.04 -7.16 3.21
CA ARG A 17 -2.17 -7.99 3.64
C ARG A 17 -3.29 -7.19 4.26
N GLU A 18 -2.98 -6.04 4.84
CA GLU A 18 -3.93 -5.21 5.55
C GLU A 18 -3.51 -3.73 5.44
N VAL A 19 -4.51 -2.86 5.36
CA VAL A 19 -4.35 -1.41 5.40
C VAL A 19 -5.28 -0.86 6.47
N GLU A 20 -4.72 -0.08 7.39
CA GLU A 20 -5.45 0.66 8.41
C GLU A 20 -5.15 2.16 8.25
N ILE A 21 -6.19 2.96 8.10
CA ILE A 21 -6.12 4.40 7.88
C ILE A 21 -6.94 5.09 8.95
N GLU A 22 -6.31 5.97 9.71
CA GLU A 22 -6.93 6.72 10.79
C GLU A 22 -6.70 8.22 10.62
N ASN A 23 -7.77 9.01 10.84
CA ASN A 23 -7.72 10.46 10.84
C ASN A 23 -7.02 11.09 9.61
N PHE A 24 -7.21 10.50 8.42
CA PHE A 24 -6.63 10.96 7.16
C PHE A 24 -7.71 11.57 6.26
N LYS A 25 -7.61 12.88 6.02
CA LYS A 25 -8.62 13.65 5.28
C LYS A 25 -10.04 13.35 5.81
N SER A 26 -10.95 12.86 4.96
CA SER A 26 -12.32 12.53 5.37
C SER A 26 -12.46 11.14 6.00
N ILE A 27 -11.40 10.32 6.02
CA ILE A 27 -11.42 8.97 6.59
C ILE A 27 -11.15 9.09 8.10
N LYS A 28 -12.18 8.86 8.92
CA LYS A 28 -12.02 8.80 10.38
C LYS A 28 -11.29 7.53 10.81
N HIS A 29 -11.78 6.39 10.33
CA HIS A 29 -11.17 5.07 10.55
C HIS A 29 -11.60 4.13 9.41
N LEU A 30 -10.64 3.42 8.81
CA LEU A 30 -10.85 2.40 7.79
C LEU A 30 -9.84 1.27 8.03
N LYS A 31 -10.34 0.04 8.08
CA LYS A 31 -9.54 -1.17 8.15
C LYS A 31 -9.95 -2.12 7.03
N LEU A 32 -8.99 -2.57 6.24
CA LEU A 32 -9.23 -3.35 5.03
C LEU A 32 -8.21 -4.48 4.86
N GLU A 33 -8.69 -5.71 4.76
CA GLU A 33 -7.89 -6.83 4.25
C GLU A 33 -7.63 -6.66 2.75
N CYS A 34 -6.36 -6.70 2.37
CA CYS A 34 -5.92 -6.53 1.00
C CYS A 34 -5.86 -7.86 0.26
N ARG A 35 -6.43 -7.90 -0.95
CA ARG A 35 -6.18 -8.95 -1.93
C ARG A 35 -5.12 -8.50 -2.93
N ARG A 36 -4.78 -9.40 -3.87
CA ARG A 36 -3.89 -9.09 -5.00
C ARG A 36 -4.36 -7.87 -5.82
N ILE A 37 -5.67 -7.70 -5.96
CA ILE A 37 -6.30 -6.56 -6.63
C ILE A 37 -7.46 -6.10 -5.75
N ASN A 38 -7.49 -4.81 -5.41
CA ASN A 38 -8.54 -4.18 -4.62
C ASN A 38 -9.20 -3.08 -5.47
N VAL A 39 -10.53 -3.09 -5.54
CA VAL A 39 -11.29 -2.14 -6.37
C VAL A 39 -12.20 -1.33 -5.46
N PHE A 40 -12.01 -0.01 -5.43
CA PHE A 40 -12.79 0.92 -4.62
C PHE A 40 -13.86 1.60 -5.48
N ILE A 41 -15.13 1.27 -5.26
CA ILE A 41 -16.29 1.79 -6.00
C ILE A 41 -17.23 2.57 -5.09
N GLY A 42 -18.02 3.47 -5.69
CA GLY A 42 -19.01 4.28 -4.99
C GLY A 42 -19.24 5.63 -5.66
N GLU A 43 -20.28 6.34 -5.23
CA GLU A 43 -20.70 7.65 -5.76
C GLU A 43 -19.56 8.68 -5.80
N PRO A 44 -19.60 9.68 -6.69
CA PRO A 44 -18.63 10.78 -6.69
C PRO A 44 -18.42 11.37 -5.29
N ASN A 45 -17.19 11.78 -4.97
CA ASN A 45 -16.82 12.45 -3.71
C ASN A 45 -16.97 11.65 -2.41
N THR A 46 -17.19 10.33 -2.46
CA THR A 46 -17.27 9.47 -1.26
C THR A 46 -15.93 9.16 -0.57
N GLY A 47 -14.83 9.82 -0.97
CA GLY A 47 -13.53 9.63 -0.34
C GLY A 47 -12.68 8.46 -0.88
N LYS A 48 -13.06 7.85 -2.01
CA LYS A 48 -12.26 6.79 -2.67
C LYS A 48 -10.81 7.22 -2.93
N SER A 49 -10.61 8.44 -3.43
CA SER A 49 -9.27 8.98 -3.68
C SER A 49 -8.45 9.14 -2.40
N ASN A 50 -9.09 9.44 -1.27
CA ASN A 50 -8.41 9.57 0.02
C ASN A 50 -7.78 8.24 0.46
N ILE A 51 -8.40 7.10 0.13
CA ILE A 51 -7.84 5.76 0.42
C ILE A 51 -6.55 5.56 -0.37
N ILE A 52 -6.56 5.87 -1.67
CA ILE A 52 -5.40 5.71 -2.55
C ILE A 52 -4.25 6.64 -2.13
N GLU A 53 -4.55 7.90 -1.80
CA GLU A 53 -3.54 8.86 -1.36
C GLU A 53 -2.89 8.47 -0.04
N ALA A 54 -3.66 7.95 0.93
CA ALA A 54 -3.12 7.47 2.19
C ALA A 54 -2.08 6.36 1.95
N ILE A 55 -2.37 5.43 1.04
CA ILE A 55 -1.43 4.35 0.66
C ILE A 55 -0.16 4.93 0.04
N VAL A 56 -0.29 5.87 -0.90
CA VAL A 56 0.88 6.49 -1.56
C VAL A 56 1.77 7.21 -0.55
N VAL A 57 1.19 8.01 0.35
CA VAL A 57 1.95 8.74 1.38
C VAL A 57 2.60 7.81 2.40
N SER A 58 2.01 6.64 2.65
CA SER A 58 2.59 5.64 3.57
C SER A 58 3.83 4.92 3.01
N SER A 59 4.15 5.11 1.73
CA SER A 59 5.29 4.44 1.10
C SER A 59 6.62 4.96 1.68
N PRO A 60 7.49 4.10 2.22
CA PRO A 60 8.81 4.50 2.69
C PRO A 60 9.63 5.09 1.54
N GLN A 61 10.34 6.20 1.82
CA GLN A 61 11.26 6.86 0.90
C GLN A 61 12.68 6.41 1.16
#